data_AF-A0A1F2YIY6-F1
#
_entry.id   AF-A0A1F2YIY6-F1
#
_cell.length_a   1.000
_cell.length_b   1.000
_cell.length_c   1.000
_cell.angle_alpha   90.00
_cell.angle_beta   90.00
_cell.angle_gamma   90.00
#
_symmetry.space_group_name_H-M   'P 1'
#
loop_
_entity.id
_entity.type
_entity.pdbx_description
1 polymer ?
#
loop_
_entity_poly.entity_id
_entity_poly.type
_entity_poly.pdbx_seq_one_letter_code
_entity_poly.pdbx_strand_id
1 'polypeptide(L)'
;MTTVSELAQTVRQLHLKLDETARSVEAHNVHWQADESTWSVAQILAHIAEFEHFFTQDVLNLRDHPGAKFGRTMEHEKRLEAVQLTGAETLDELLLAVEQSKQQTLAMLASLSDAQ
;
A
#
# COMPACT_ATOMS: atom_id res chain seq x y z
N MET A 1 -9.16 -14.31 18.28
CA MET A 1 -9.37 -13.89 16.87
C MET A 1 -9.09 -12.42 16.80
N THR A 2 -8.34 -11.96 15.80
CA THR A 2 -8.12 -10.53 15.58
C THR A 2 -9.41 -9.92 15.03
N THR A 3 -9.89 -8.86 15.66
CA THR A 3 -11.07 -8.10 15.24
C THR A 3 -10.75 -7.14 14.10
N VAL A 4 -11.76 -6.72 13.35
CA VAL A 4 -11.65 -5.64 12.36
C VAL A 4 -11.08 -4.36 13.00
N SER A 5 -11.48 -4.05 14.24
CA SER A 5 -10.94 -2.89 14.98
C SER A 5 -9.45 -3.03 15.29
N GLU A 6 -8.99 -4.21 15.70
CA GLU A 6 -7.57 -4.47 15.94
C GLU A 6 -6.74 -4.42 14.65
N LEU A 7 -7.29 -4.90 13.52
CA LEU A 7 -6.68 -4.74 12.21
C LEU A 7 -6.55 -3.26 11.82
N ALA A 8 -7.62 -2.47 11.96
CA ALA A 8 -7.58 -1.04 11.65
C ALA A 8 -6.55 -0.29 12.50
N GLN A 9 -6.43 -0.63 13.79
CA GLN A 9 -5.40 -0.05 14.65
C GLN A 9 -4.00 -0.47 14.20
N THR A 10 -3.81 -1.72 13.79
CA THR A 10 -2.53 -2.22 13.26
C THR A 10 -2.13 -1.47 12.00
N VAL A 11 -3.05 -1.26 11.05
CA VAL A 11 -2.79 -0.46 9.84
C VAL A 11 -2.33 0.95 10.21
N ARG A 12 -2.99 1.62 11.16
CA ARG A 12 -2.58 2.96 11.61
C ARG A 12 -1.16 2.99 12.18
N GLN A 13 -0.81 2.02 13.01
CA GLN A 13 0.53 1.95 13.63
C GLN A 13 1.62 1.65 12.61
N LEU A 14 1.38 0.73 11.68
CA LEU A 14 2.33 0.41 10.61
C LEU A 14 2.55 1.61 9.69
N HIS A 15 1.49 2.34 9.34
CA HIS A 15 1.61 3.56 8.52
C HIS A 15 2.33 4.69 9.24
N LEU A 16 2.10 4.89 10.53
CA LEU A 16 2.86 5.86 11.31
C LEU A 16 4.35 5.54 11.27
N LYS A 17 4.71 4.28 11.54
CA LYS A 17 6.10 3.83 11.49
C LYS A 17 6.70 3.94 10.07
N LEU A 18 5.91 3.66 9.04
CA LEU A 18 6.33 3.79 7.65
C LEU A 18 6.64 5.25 7.30
N ASP A 19 5.77 6.19 7.64
CA ASP A 19 5.98 7.62 7.39
C ASP A 19 7.22 8.12 8.15
N GLU A 20 7.36 7.80 9.44
CA GLU A 20 8.53 8.16 10.24
C GLU A 20 9.84 7.60 9.62
N THR A 21 9.82 6.34 9.21
CA THR A 21 10.99 5.69 8.59
C THR A 21 11.31 6.31 7.24
N ALA A 22 10.31 6.54 6.39
CA ALA A 22 10.51 7.11 5.06
C ALA A 22 11.04 8.54 5.14
N ARG A 23 10.54 9.36 6.08
CA ARG A 23 11.02 10.73 6.31
C ARG A 23 12.42 10.81 6.90
N SER A 24 12.92 9.73 7.48
CA SER A 24 14.32 9.65 7.95
C SER A 24 15.32 9.40 6.82
N VAL A 25 14.85 9.08 5.61
CA VAL A 25 15.70 8.84 4.44
C VAL A 25 16.17 10.18 3.86
N GLU A 26 17.48 10.33 3.71
CA GLU A 26 18.08 11.46 3.02
C GLU A 26 17.53 11.58 1.58
N ALA A 27 17.23 12.80 1.14
CA ALA A 27 16.56 13.04 -0.14
C ALA A 27 17.27 12.39 -1.35
N HIS A 28 18.60 12.37 -1.35
CA HIS A 28 19.39 11.76 -2.43
C HIS A 28 19.30 10.22 -2.48
N ASN A 29 18.81 9.59 -1.41
CA ASN A 29 18.65 8.13 -1.32
C ASN A 29 17.23 7.66 -1.69
N VAL A 30 16.26 8.57 -1.85
CA VAL A 30 14.86 8.21 -2.14
C VAL A 30 14.75 7.39 -3.43
N HIS A 31 15.48 7.79 -4.48
CA HIS A 31 15.50 7.10 -5.77
C HIS A 31 16.71 6.19 -5.97
N TRP A 32 17.62 6.14 -4.99
CA TRP A 32 18.83 5.34 -5.10
C TRP A 32 18.50 3.84 -5.05
N GLN A 33 19.20 3.07 -5.89
CA GLN A 33 19.14 1.62 -5.93
C GLN A 33 20.56 1.06 -5.74
N ALA A 34 20.68 -0.02 -4.97
CA ALA A 34 21.96 -0.73 -4.82
C ALA A 34 22.34 -1.49 -6.09
N ASP A 35 21.35 -2.09 -6.75
CA ASP A 35 21.45 -2.83 -8.01
C ASP A 35 20.09 -2.85 -8.73
N GLU A 36 20.07 -3.32 -9.97
CA GLU A 36 18.87 -3.38 -10.82
C GLU A 36 17.78 -4.32 -10.29
N SER A 37 18.12 -5.24 -9.39
CA SER A 37 17.17 -6.20 -8.81
C SER A 37 16.51 -5.69 -7.53
N THR A 38 17.02 -4.59 -6.97
CA THR A 38 16.58 -4.02 -5.71
C THR A 38 15.72 -2.79 -5.95
N TRP A 39 14.59 -2.70 -5.26
CA TRP A 39 13.75 -1.52 -5.30
C TRP A 39 14.33 -0.36 -4.50
N SER A 40 14.22 0.86 -5.06
CA SER A 40 14.47 2.09 -4.32
C SER A 40 13.38 2.32 -3.27
N VAL A 41 13.63 3.27 -2.34
CA VAL A 41 12.60 3.72 -1.38
C VAL A 41 11.37 4.23 -2.12
N ALA A 42 11.56 4.97 -3.21
CA ALA A 42 10.47 5.47 -4.04
C ALA A 42 9.60 4.33 -4.61
N GLN A 43 10.23 3.29 -5.16
CA GLN A 43 9.50 2.13 -5.69
C GLN A 43 8.77 1.34 -4.60
N ILE A 44 9.38 1.22 -3.41
CA ILE A 44 8.73 0.58 -2.27
C ILE A 44 7.48 1.36 -1.85
N LEU A 45 7.56 2.69 -1.71
CA LEU A 45 6.41 3.52 -1.34
C LEU A 45 5.31 3.48 -2.40
N ALA A 46 5.67 3.59 -3.69
CA ALA A 46 4.72 3.48 -4.78
C ALA A 46 4.04 2.10 -4.81
N HIS A 47 4.79 1.03 -4.56
CA HIS A 47 4.22 -0.31 -4.46
C HIS A 47 3.28 -0.46 -3.26
N ILE A 48 3.60 0.10 -2.09
CA ILE A 48 2.71 0.05 -0.92
C ILE A 48 1.38 0.73 -1.24
N ALA A 49 1.42 1.94 -1.82
CA ALA A 49 0.22 2.67 -2.19
C ALA A 49 -0.67 1.87 -3.15
N GLU A 50 -0.06 1.27 -4.17
CA GLU A 50 -0.79 0.49 -5.17
C GLU A 50 -1.28 -0.86 -4.62
N PHE A 51 -0.48 -1.57 -3.84
CA PHE A 51 -0.83 -2.84 -3.22
C PHE A 51 -2.06 -2.70 -2.32
N GLU A 52 -2.06 -1.69 -1.45
CA GLU A 52 -3.18 -1.44 -0.54
C GLU A 52 -4.44 -1.06 -1.30
N HIS A 53 -4.31 -0.21 -2.33
CA HIS A 53 -5.43 0.12 -3.19
C HIS A 53 -6.03 -1.14 -3.83
N PHE A 54 -5.19 -1.98 -4.46
CA PHE A 54 -5.64 -3.20 -5.14
C PHE A 54 -6.39 -4.13 -4.19
N PHE A 55 -5.76 -4.51 -3.07
CA PHE A 55 -6.38 -5.47 -2.15
C PHE A 55 -7.59 -4.89 -1.42
N THR A 56 -7.65 -3.57 -1.24
CA THR A 56 -8.87 -2.91 -0.76
C THR A 56 -10.03 -3.13 -1.72
N GLN A 57 -9.83 -2.87 -3.01
CA GLN A 57 -10.88 -3.09 -4.02
C GLN A 57 -11.25 -4.57 -4.13
N ASP A 58 -10.27 -5.45 -4.00
CA ASP A 58 -10.47 -6.90 -4.13
C ASP A 58 -11.28 -7.49 -2.96
N VAL A 59 -11.04 -7.02 -1.73
CA VAL A 59 -11.87 -7.37 -0.57
C VAL A 59 -13.30 -6.86 -0.72
N LEU A 60 -13.48 -5.62 -1.19
CA LEU A 60 -14.82 -5.08 -1.46
C LEU A 60 -15.55 -5.88 -2.53
N ASN A 61 -14.85 -6.25 -3.61
CA ASN A 61 -15.41 -7.09 -4.66
C ASN A 61 -15.83 -8.47 -4.13
N LEU A 62 -15.02 -9.10 -3.29
CA LEU A 62 -15.36 -10.39 -2.68
C LEU A 62 -16.55 -10.30 -1.73
N ARG A 63 -16.67 -9.20 -0.96
CA ARG A 63 -17.82 -8.92 -0.10
C ARG A 63 -19.10 -8.85 -0.92
N ASP A 64 -19.07 -8.13 -2.03
CA ASP A 64 -20.26 -7.87 -2.86
C ASP A 64 -20.57 -9.05 -3.79
N HIS A 65 -19.57 -9.88 -4.12
CA HIS A 65 -19.68 -11.05 -5.00
C HIS A 65 -19.03 -12.29 -4.36
N PRO A 66 -19.72 -12.98 -3.43
CA PRO A 66 -19.19 -14.20 -2.83
C PRO A 66 -18.78 -15.24 -3.88
N GLY A 67 -17.54 -15.72 -3.79
CA GLY A 67 -16.96 -16.66 -4.76
C GLY A 67 -16.23 -16.01 -5.94
N ALA A 68 -16.15 -14.68 -6.00
CA ALA A 68 -15.24 -14.00 -6.90
C ALA A 68 -13.78 -14.41 -6.63
N LYS A 69 -12.93 -14.33 -7.66
CA LYS A 69 -11.49 -14.54 -7.51
C LYS A 69 -10.91 -13.47 -6.59
N PHE A 70 -9.91 -13.86 -5.82
CA PHE A 70 -9.16 -12.99 -4.94
C PHE A 70 -7.67 -13.12 -5.23
N GLY A 71 -6.97 -11.99 -5.23
CA GLY A 71 -5.55 -11.85 -5.44
C GLY A 71 -5.14 -11.70 -6.90
N ARG A 72 -3.82 -11.60 -7.07
CA ARG A 72 -3.13 -11.45 -8.35
C ARG A 72 -1.73 -12.03 -8.28
N THR A 73 -1.10 -12.26 -9.43
CA THR A 73 0.31 -12.67 -9.49
C THR A 73 1.26 -11.48 -9.49
N MET A 74 2.56 -11.75 -9.38
CA MET A 74 3.60 -10.72 -9.46
C MET A 74 3.70 -10.10 -10.87
N GLU A 75 3.19 -10.78 -11.90
CA GLU A 75 3.16 -10.27 -13.28
C GLU A 75 1.96 -9.36 -13.58
N HIS A 76 1.12 -9.07 -12.58
CA HIS A 76 -0.03 -8.20 -12.80
C HIS A 76 0.39 -6.82 -13.27
N GLU A 77 -0.16 -6.36 -14.39
CA GLU A 77 0.24 -5.13 -15.09
C GLU A 77 0.31 -3.91 -14.16
N LYS A 78 -0.78 -3.61 -13.44
CA LYS A 78 -0.81 -2.47 -12.49
C LYS A 78 0.27 -2.51 -11.40
N ARG A 79 0.68 -3.72 -10.97
CA ARG A 79 1.77 -3.87 -10.00
C ARG A 79 3.09 -3.46 -10.62
N LEU A 80 3.33 -3.87 -11.87
CA LEU A 80 4.54 -3.56 -12.60
C LEU A 80 4.61 -2.07 -12.97
N GLU A 81 3.49 -1.48 -13.37
CA GLU A 81 3.37 -0.05 -13.66
C GLU A 81 3.66 0.83 -12.43
N ALA A 82 3.18 0.43 -11.25
CA ALA A 82 3.33 1.21 -10.01
C ALA A 82 4.79 1.55 -9.67
N VAL A 83 5.73 0.71 -10.09
CA VAL A 83 7.17 0.88 -9.80
C VAL A 83 7.96 1.42 -10.98
N GLN A 84 7.31 1.73 -12.11
CA GLN A 84 7.90 2.40 -13.27
C GLN A 84 7.90 3.92 -13.06
N LEU A 85 8.76 4.35 -12.12
CA LEU A 85 8.90 5.75 -11.75
C LEU A 85 9.81 6.50 -12.71
N THR A 86 9.59 7.81 -12.82
CA THR A 86 10.40 8.71 -13.66
C THR A 86 11.68 9.19 -12.97
N GLY A 87 11.75 9.05 -11.65
CA GLY A 87 12.82 9.60 -10.82
C GLY A 87 12.57 11.05 -10.40
N ALA A 88 11.47 11.66 -10.85
CA ALA A 88 11.07 13.03 -10.50
C ALA A 88 10.11 13.09 -9.31
N GLU A 89 9.55 11.95 -8.91
CA GLU A 89 8.58 11.86 -7.82
C GLU A 89 9.23 12.30 -6.51
N THR A 90 8.58 13.21 -5.81
CA THR A 90 9.03 13.67 -4.50
C THR A 90 8.62 12.69 -3.41
N LEU A 91 9.36 12.67 -2.30
CA LEU A 91 8.99 11.86 -1.14
C LEU A 91 7.58 12.22 -0.62
N ASP A 92 7.21 13.50 -0.65
CA ASP A 92 5.89 13.93 -0.19
C ASP A 92 4.76 13.47 -1.13
N GLU A 93 4.97 13.44 -2.46
CA GLU A 93 4.00 12.87 -3.40
C GLU A 93 3.81 11.37 -3.17
N LEU A 94 4.90 10.64 -2.95
CA LEU A 94 4.87 9.21 -2.67
C LEU A 94 4.15 8.93 -1.34
N LEU A 95 4.46 9.67 -0.29
CA LEU A 95 3.79 9.55 1.02
C LEU A 95 2.33 9.98 0.96
N LEU A 96 1.97 10.96 0.13
CA LEU A 96 0.57 11.32 -0.11
C LEU A 96 -0.21 10.17 -0.75
N ALA A 97 0.37 9.45 -1.70
CA ALA A 97 -0.25 8.28 -2.32
C ALA A 97 -0.45 7.14 -1.30
N VAL A 98 0.54 6.90 -0.45
CA VAL A 98 0.46 5.92 0.67
C VAL A 98 -0.62 6.33 1.68
N GLU A 99 -0.72 7.62 2.01
CA GLU A 99 -1.77 8.11 2.90
C GLU A 99 -3.16 7.88 2.30
N GLN A 100 -3.33 8.13 1.00
CA GLN A 100 -4.60 7.90 0.32
C GLN A 100 -5.00 6.42 0.32
N SER A 101 -4.06 5.51 0.06
CA SER A 101 -4.33 4.06 0.10
C SER A 101 -4.66 3.57 1.51
N LYS A 102 -4.00 4.14 2.53
CA LYS A 102 -4.34 3.90 3.94
C LYS A 102 -5.79 4.27 4.23
N GLN A 103 -6.22 5.46 3.82
CA GLN A 103 -7.59 5.93 4.07
C GLN A 103 -8.63 5.04 3.38
N GLN A 104 -8.34 4.57 2.17
CA GLN A 104 -9.18 3.59 1.47
C GLN A 104 -9.27 2.27 2.24
N THR A 105 -8.12 1.75 2.69
CA THR A 105 -8.05 0.52 3.49
C THR A 105 -8.87 0.63 4.76
N LEU A 106 -8.73 1.74 5.48
CA LEU A 106 -9.46 1.99 6.73
C LEU A 106 -10.96 2.16 6.51
N ALA A 107 -11.37 2.83 5.43
CA ALA A 107 -12.78 2.96 5.06
C ALA A 107 -13.39 1.59 4.71
N MET A 108 -12.64 0.75 4.00
CA MET A 108 -13.03 -0.63 3.70
C MET A 108 -13.17 -1.45 4.98
N LEU A 109 -12.18 -1.43 5.88
CA LEU A 109 -12.27 -2.12 7.17
C LEU A 109 -13.48 -1.64 7.99
N ALA A 110 -13.76 -0.34 8.04
CA ALA A 110 -14.92 0.22 8.74
C ALA A 110 -16.27 -0.25 8.16
N SER A 111 -16.28 -0.75 6.92
CA SER A 111 -17.48 -1.33 6.28
C SER A 111 -17.66 -2.82 6.56
N LEU A 112 -16.71 -3.46 7.24
CA LEU A 112 -16.76 -4.87 7.61
C LEU A 112 -17.20 -5.03 9.06
N SER A 113 -17.74 -6.21 9.38
CA SER A 113 -18.08 -6.60 10.74
C SER A 113 -17.39 -7.91 11.09
N ASP A 114 -17.01 -8.08 12.35
CA ASP A 114 -16.58 -9.38 12.86
C ASP A 114 -17.74 -10.38 12.73
N ALA A 115 -17.41 -11.64 12.42
CA ALA A 115 -18.41 -12.71 12.42
C ALA A 115 -18.98 -12.89 13.84
N GLN A 116 -20.31 -13.08 13.94
CA GLN A 116 -20.98 -13.45 15.19
C GLN A 116 -20.69 -14.91 15.57
#